data_AF-A0A916CBX5-F1
#
_entry.id   AF-A0A916CBX5-F1
#
_cell.length_a   1.000
_cell.length_b   1.000
_cell.length_c   1.000
_cell.angle_alpha   90.00
_cell.angle_beta   90.00
_cell.angle_gamma   90.00
#
_symmetry.space_group_name_H-M   'P 1'
#
loop_
_entity.id
_entity.type
_entity.pdbx_description
1 polymer ?
#
loop_
_entity_poly.entity_id
_entity_poly.type
_entity_poly.pdbx_seq_one_letter_code
_entity_poly.pdbx_strand_id
1 'polypeptide(L)'
;MSVMKPNRAVGIIGYGAYVPRFRIRAEEIARVWGGADEGLPIEEKAVPGLDEDTVTMSIEAARNALKRAEIDPQQLRAVWIGSESHPYAVKPSSTMVADAIGAAGSVLAGDWEFACKAGTEALQAGIALVGSGMADYAMAIGMDTAQGRPGDALEYTAGAGGAAYIVGPAENSLAILEASYSYVTDTPDFFRREHMHYPEHGNRFTGEPAYFDHTLHGARGLLEGLGYQPKDFTFAIFHQPNVKFPTTAAKQLGFTKEQIAPGLLSGKIGNTYSGAAMIGTTAVLDIAKPGDRILMCSFGSGAGSDAFSFVVTDKIVERRAKAAKTMWYVARREQIDYALYARYRGKLVMN
;
A
#
# COMPACT_ATOMS: atom_id res chain seq x y z
N MET A 1 -24.64 -8.70 3.98
CA MET A 1 -24.36 -7.50 3.15
C MET A 1 -23.86 -7.97 1.78
N SER A 2 -24.13 -7.25 0.70
CA SER A 2 -23.66 -7.67 -0.63
C SER A 2 -22.21 -7.25 -0.83
N VAL A 3 -21.34 -8.19 -1.18
CA VAL A 3 -20.00 -7.87 -1.69
C VAL A 3 -20.10 -7.24 -3.08
N MET A 4 -19.09 -6.47 -3.46
CA MET A 4 -18.99 -5.83 -4.77
C MET A 4 -18.32 -6.79 -5.76
N LYS A 5 -18.96 -6.98 -6.91
CA LYS A 5 -18.44 -7.75 -8.03
C LYS A 5 -18.62 -6.96 -9.32
N PRO A 6 -17.61 -6.89 -10.20
CA PRO A 6 -17.73 -6.25 -11.50
C PRO A 6 -18.59 -7.08 -12.46
N ASN A 7 -19.16 -6.43 -13.48
CA ASN A 7 -19.96 -7.12 -14.52
C ASN A 7 -19.08 -8.01 -15.40
N ARG A 8 -17.94 -7.47 -15.88
CA ARG A 8 -16.87 -8.23 -16.52
C ARG A 8 -15.92 -8.72 -15.45
N ALA A 9 -15.50 -9.99 -15.52
CA ALA A 9 -14.47 -10.50 -14.63
C ALA A 9 -13.13 -9.78 -14.87
N VAL A 10 -12.47 -9.33 -13.80
CA VAL A 10 -11.22 -8.58 -13.84
C VAL A 10 -10.20 -9.11 -12.84
N GLY A 11 -8.97 -8.65 -12.95
CA GLY A 11 -7.93 -8.95 -11.99
C GLY A 11 -6.69 -8.09 -12.19
N ILE A 12 -5.66 -8.37 -11.40
CA ILE A 12 -4.36 -7.72 -11.50
C ILE A 12 -3.58 -8.40 -12.63
N ILE A 13 -3.31 -7.68 -13.72
CA ILE A 13 -2.53 -8.18 -14.85
C ILE A 13 -1.04 -7.87 -14.73
N GLY A 14 -0.68 -6.88 -13.90
CA GLY A 14 0.69 -6.48 -13.62
C GLY A 14 0.79 -5.75 -12.29
N TYR A 15 1.93 -5.90 -11.62
CA TYR A 15 2.21 -5.23 -10.35
C TYR A 15 3.66 -4.78 -10.28
N GLY A 16 3.93 -3.76 -9.48
CA GLY A 16 5.27 -3.27 -9.21
C GLY A 16 5.36 -2.67 -7.83
N ALA A 17 6.50 -2.87 -7.17
CA ALA A 17 6.78 -2.29 -5.87
C ALA A 17 7.94 -1.30 -6.01
N TYR A 18 8.03 -0.39 -5.04
CA TYR A 18 9.24 0.38 -4.81
C TYR A 18 9.45 0.56 -3.31
N VAL A 19 10.70 0.36 -2.88
CA VAL A 19 11.18 0.80 -1.56
C VAL A 19 12.50 1.56 -1.77
N PRO A 20 12.65 2.76 -1.17
CA PRO A 20 13.89 3.50 -1.17
C PRO A 20 15.08 2.67 -0.70
N ARG A 21 16.30 3.14 -1.01
CA ARG A 21 17.52 2.45 -0.58
C ARG A 21 17.84 2.67 0.90
N PHE A 22 17.63 3.87 1.42
CA PHE A 22 18.08 4.22 2.76
C PHE A 22 17.18 3.65 3.87
N ARG A 23 17.78 3.25 4.99
CA ARG A 23 17.10 2.75 6.19
C ARG A 23 17.61 3.46 7.43
N ILE A 24 16.70 3.86 8.30
CA ILE A 24 17.05 4.23 9.67
C ILE A 24 16.53 3.15 10.61
N ARG A 25 17.42 2.67 11.46
CA ARG A 25 17.12 1.72 12.52
C ARG A 25 16.29 2.36 13.63
N ALA A 26 15.38 1.60 14.23
CA ALA A 26 14.57 2.12 15.33
C ALA A 26 15.45 2.52 16.53
N GLU A 27 16.54 1.79 16.78
CA GLU A 27 17.50 2.10 17.85
C GLU A 27 18.19 3.46 17.64
N GLU A 28 18.42 3.87 16.39
CA GLU A 28 19.01 5.19 16.09
C GLU A 28 18.05 6.35 16.45
N ILE A 29 16.74 6.15 16.30
CA ILE A 29 15.72 7.11 16.72
C ILE A 29 15.65 7.15 18.25
N ALA A 30 15.63 5.98 18.90
CA ALA A 30 15.61 5.87 20.36
C ALA A 30 16.83 6.55 21.01
N ARG A 31 18.02 6.31 20.46
CA ARG A 31 19.29 6.91 20.92
C ARG A 31 19.24 8.44 20.99
N VAL A 32 18.61 9.09 20.01
CA VAL A 32 18.52 10.57 19.97
C VAL A 32 17.49 11.11 20.95
N TRP A 33 16.37 10.41 21.14
CA TRP A 33 15.29 10.85 22.03
C TRP A 33 15.39 10.33 23.46
N GLY A 34 16.48 9.65 23.82
CA GLY A 34 16.67 9.06 25.15
C GLY A 34 15.72 7.90 25.45
N GLY A 35 15.20 7.23 24.41
CA GLY A 35 14.37 6.04 24.53
C GLY A 35 15.19 4.79 24.85
N ALA A 36 14.53 3.74 25.34
CA ALA A 36 15.14 2.43 25.52
C ALA A 36 15.16 1.65 24.19
N ASP A 37 16.19 0.82 23.99
CA ASP A 37 16.33 -0.03 22.79
C ASP A 37 15.36 -1.23 22.79
N GLU A 38 14.75 -1.55 23.94
CA GLU A 38 13.83 -2.67 24.08
C GLU A 38 12.38 -2.30 23.73
N GLY A 39 11.68 -3.20 23.03
CA GLY A 39 10.25 -3.06 22.76
C GLY A 39 9.87 -2.09 21.63
N LEU A 40 10.83 -1.74 20.76
CA LEU A 40 10.61 -0.86 19.62
C LEU A 40 9.58 -1.46 18.63
N PRO A 41 8.75 -0.63 17.98
CA PRO A 41 7.61 -1.09 17.18
C PRO A 41 8.02 -1.76 15.85
N ILE A 42 9.27 -1.56 15.41
CA ILE A 42 9.88 -2.08 14.17
C ILE A 42 11.39 -2.28 14.36
N GLU A 43 12.05 -3.00 13.44
CA GLU A 43 13.53 -3.08 13.36
C GLU A 43 14.09 -1.79 12.72
N GLU A 44 13.55 -1.41 11.57
CA GLU A 44 13.98 -0.25 10.80
C GLU A 44 12.88 0.21 9.85
N LYS A 45 13.00 1.43 9.34
CA LYS A 45 12.10 1.96 8.30
C LYS A 45 12.84 2.52 7.09
N ALA A 46 12.15 2.51 5.95
CA ALA A 46 12.62 3.10 4.71
C ALA A 46 12.61 4.63 4.76
N VAL A 47 13.67 5.23 4.24
CA VAL A 47 13.85 6.68 4.14
C VAL A 47 14.10 7.01 2.66
N PRO A 48 13.31 7.90 2.05
CA PRO A 48 13.58 8.38 0.69
C PRO A 48 14.87 9.20 0.67
N GLY A 49 15.65 9.08 -0.41
CA GLY A 49 16.74 9.99 -0.72
C GLY A 49 16.28 11.42 -0.97
N LEU A 50 17.24 12.33 -1.13
CA LEU A 50 16.97 13.77 -1.38
C LEU A 50 16.27 14.03 -2.72
N ASP A 51 16.37 13.09 -3.66
CA ASP A 51 15.80 13.10 -5.00
C ASP A 51 14.64 12.08 -5.16
N GLU A 52 14.16 11.52 -4.06
CA GLU A 52 13.04 10.58 -4.03
C GLU A 52 11.79 11.19 -3.40
N ASP A 53 10.67 11.13 -4.10
CA ASP A 53 9.36 11.54 -3.62
C ASP A 53 8.28 10.53 -4.06
N THR A 54 7.03 10.81 -3.70
CA THR A 54 5.88 9.99 -4.08
C THR A 54 5.80 9.77 -5.59
N VAL A 55 6.14 10.75 -6.42
CA VAL A 55 6.06 10.65 -7.88
C VAL A 55 7.18 9.75 -8.41
N THR A 56 8.44 9.98 -8.02
CA THR A 56 9.57 9.19 -8.55
C THR A 56 9.45 7.72 -8.18
N MET A 57 9.04 7.43 -6.94
CA MET A 57 8.76 6.05 -6.51
C MET A 57 7.57 5.43 -7.25
N SER A 58 6.52 6.21 -7.53
CA SER A 58 5.36 5.77 -8.31
C SER A 58 5.73 5.44 -9.75
N ILE A 59 6.62 6.23 -10.38
CA ILE A 59 7.12 5.96 -11.74
C ILE A 59 7.82 4.60 -11.79
N GLU A 60 8.70 4.31 -10.83
CA GLU A 60 9.42 3.04 -10.79
C GLU A 60 8.48 1.84 -10.54
N ALA A 61 7.53 1.98 -9.62
CA ALA A 61 6.51 0.96 -9.39
C ALA A 61 5.62 0.74 -10.64
N ALA A 62 5.20 1.82 -11.31
CA ALA A 62 4.38 1.77 -12.52
C ALA A 62 5.12 1.10 -13.70
N ARG A 63 6.41 1.43 -13.91
CA ARG A 63 7.26 0.77 -14.91
C ARG A 63 7.40 -0.72 -14.65
N ASN A 64 7.57 -1.11 -13.39
CA ASN A 64 7.61 -2.52 -13.01
C ASN A 64 6.26 -3.22 -13.26
N ALA A 65 5.13 -2.55 -12.97
CA ALA A 65 3.81 -3.08 -13.25
C ALA A 65 3.58 -3.28 -14.76
N LEU A 66 3.97 -2.30 -15.59
CA LEU A 66 3.90 -2.39 -17.05
C LEU A 66 4.75 -3.54 -17.61
N LYS A 67 5.98 -3.72 -17.13
CA LYS A 67 6.85 -4.86 -17.51
C LYS A 67 6.20 -6.22 -17.22
N ARG A 68 5.44 -6.32 -16.12
CA ARG A 68 4.71 -7.55 -15.79
C ARG A 68 3.40 -7.69 -16.55
N ALA A 69 2.71 -6.60 -16.85
CA ALA A 69 1.45 -6.57 -17.59
C ALA A 69 1.63 -6.90 -19.08
N GLU A 70 2.75 -6.51 -19.67
CA GLU A 70 3.05 -6.67 -21.10
C GLU A 70 2.03 -5.98 -22.01
N ILE A 71 1.59 -4.80 -21.60
CA ILE A 71 0.72 -3.94 -22.41
C ILE A 71 1.49 -2.70 -22.87
N ASP A 72 1.02 -2.09 -23.95
CA ASP A 72 1.42 -0.75 -24.31
C ASP A 72 0.85 0.23 -23.27
N PRO A 73 1.65 1.11 -22.65
CA PRO A 73 1.16 2.13 -21.72
C PRO A 73 0.00 2.97 -22.26
N GLN A 74 -0.11 3.19 -23.59
CA GLN A 74 -1.20 3.94 -24.21
C GLN A 74 -2.56 3.22 -24.13
N GLN A 75 -2.59 1.92 -23.78
CA GLN A 75 -3.82 1.18 -23.53
C GLN A 75 -4.42 1.48 -22.15
N LEU A 76 -3.66 2.12 -21.25
CA LEU A 76 -4.19 2.57 -19.96
C LEU A 76 -5.21 3.69 -20.18
N ARG A 77 -6.39 3.54 -19.59
CA ARG A 77 -7.43 4.58 -19.58
C ARG A 77 -7.57 5.29 -18.25
N ALA A 78 -6.84 4.85 -17.23
CA ALA A 78 -6.67 5.56 -15.97
C ALA A 78 -5.26 5.34 -15.39
N VAL A 79 -4.68 6.39 -14.82
CA VAL A 79 -3.50 6.37 -13.96
C VAL A 79 -3.84 7.18 -12.72
N TRP A 80 -4.06 6.48 -11.61
CA TRP A 80 -4.48 7.06 -10.35
C TRP A 80 -3.46 6.79 -9.25
N ILE A 81 -3.24 7.78 -8.40
CA ILE A 81 -2.28 7.70 -7.30
C ILE A 81 -2.97 8.07 -6.01
N GLY A 82 -3.06 7.12 -5.08
CA GLY A 82 -3.40 7.38 -3.69
C GLY A 82 -2.17 7.68 -2.86
N SER A 83 -2.18 8.82 -2.19
CA SER A 83 -1.10 9.27 -1.30
C SER A 83 -1.63 10.26 -0.27
N GLU A 84 -0.90 10.44 0.82
CA GLU A 84 -1.05 11.55 1.79
C GLU A 84 0.14 12.52 1.72
N SER A 85 1.07 12.25 0.80
CA SER A 85 2.33 12.97 0.61
C SER A 85 2.55 13.32 -0.86
N HIS A 86 1.49 13.73 -1.54
CA HIS A 86 1.60 14.34 -2.87
C HIS A 86 2.55 15.55 -2.80
N PRO A 87 3.54 15.66 -3.71
CA PRO A 87 4.55 16.72 -3.64
C PRO A 87 4.00 18.12 -3.93
N TYR A 88 2.84 18.21 -4.58
CA TYR A 88 2.14 19.47 -4.83
C TYR A 88 0.75 19.41 -4.22
N ALA A 89 0.32 20.52 -3.59
CA ALA A 89 -1.05 20.66 -3.12
C ALA A 89 -2.07 20.74 -4.28
N VAL A 90 -1.70 21.38 -5.40
CA VAL A 90 -2.59 21.61 -6.55
C VAL A 90 -1.88 21.37 -7.89
N LYS A 91 -1.25 20.19 -8.02
CA LYS A 91 -0.75 19.67 -9.32
C LYS A 91 -0.72 18.14 -9.23
N PRO A 92 -1.53 17.41 -10.02
CA PRO A 92 -1.68 15.98 -9.81
C PRO A 92 -0.40 15.20 -10.13
N SER A 93 0.06 14.43 -9.16
CA SER A 93 1.14 13.45 -9.24
C SER A 93 0.89 12.46 -10.38
N SER A 94 -0.37 12.03 -10.53
CA SER A 94 -0.85 11.15 -11.59
C SER A 94 -0.53 11.65 -13.00
N THR A 95 -0.59 12.97 -13.26
CA THR A 95 -0.23 13.52 -14.57
C THR A 95 1.25 13.36 -14.88
N MET A 96 2.12 13.56 -13.88
CA MET A 96 3.57 13.38 -14.01
C MET A 96 3.92 11.91 -14.23
N VAL A 97 3.26 11.00 -13.51
CA VAL A 97 3.48 9.56 -13.68
C VAL A 97 2.99 9.08 -15.03
N ALA A 98 1.78 9.46 -15.45
CA ALA A 98 1.22 9.08 -16.75
C ALA A 98 2.13 9.52 -17.91
N ASP A 99 2.67 10.73 -17.86
CA ASP A 99 3.62 11.23 -18.85
C ASP A 99 4.94 10.43 -18.82
N ALA A 100 5.53 10.25 -17.63
CA ALA A 100 6.81 9.57 -17.46
C ALA A 100 6.83 8.07 -17.84
N ILE A 101 5.66 7.42 -17.88
CA ILE A 101 5.49 6.03 -18.32
C ILE A 101 4.98 5.91 -19.76
N GLY A 102 4.72 7.03 -20.46
CA GLY A 102 4.25 7.05 -21.85
C GLY A 102 2.75 6.78 -22.04
N ALA A 103 1.93 6.96 -20.99
CA ALA A 103 0.49 6.76 -21.02
C ALA A 103 -0.31 8.07 -21.27
N ALA A 104 0.37 9.21 -21.36
CA ALA A 104 -0.29 10.51 -21.50
C ALA A 104 -1.08 10.67 -22.82
N GLY A 105 -2.06 11.58 -22.80
CA GLY A 105 -2.87 11.98 -23.96
C GLY A 105 -4.33 11.53 -23.85
N SER A 106 -4.59 10.23 -23.70
CA SER A 106 -5.94 9.65 -23.69
C SER A 106 -6.22 8.81 -22.44
N VAL A 107 -6.01 9.40 -21.27
CA VAL A 107 -6.03 8.71 -19.97
C VAL A 107 -6.71 9.57 -18.91
N LEU A 108 -7.49 8.96 -18.02
CA LEU A 108 -7.95 9.59 -16.79
C LEU A 108 -6.76 9.70 -15.82
N ALA A 109 -6.52 10.88 -15.27
CA ALA A 109 -5.50 11.09 -14.26
C ALA A 109 -6.15 11.79 -13.06
N GLY A 110 -5.73 11.39 -11.85
CA GLY A 110 -6.26 11.93 -10.60
C GLY A 110 -5.48 11.42 -9.41
N ASP A 111 -5.37 12.29 -8.42
CA ASP A 111 -4.76 12.01 -7.13
C ASP A 111 -5.88 11.72 -6.13
N TRP A 112 -5.71 10.69 -5.31
CA TRP A 112 -6.71 10.19 -4.37
C TRP A 112 -6.23 10.40 -2.96
N GLU A 113 -7.13 10.86 -2.10
CA GLU A 113 -6.85 11.10 -0.68
C GLU A 113 -7.91 10.41 0.19
N PHE A 114 -7.45 9.46 1.00
CA PHE A 114 -8.19 8.86 2.11
C PHE A 114 -7.16 8.19 3.03
N ALA A 115 -6.31 9.00 3.66
CA ALA A 115 -5.21 8.52 4.51
C ALA A 115 -4.51 7.29 3.89
N CYS A 116 -4.20 6.28 4.69
CA CYS A 116 -3.54 5.05 4.23
C CYS A 116 -4.42 4.11 3.34
N LYS A 117 -5.69 4.45 3.07
CA LYS A 117 -6.62 3.71 2.20
C LYS A 117 -6.60 4.23 0.76
N ALA A 118 -6.04 5.41 0.51
CA ALA A 118 -6.14 6.09 -0.79
C ALA A 118 -5.74 5.23 -2.00
N GLY A 119 -4.69 4.41 -1.86
CA GLY A 119 -4.23 3.52 -2.93
C GLY A 119 -5.23 2.40 -3.27
N THR A 120 -5.95 1.88 -2.26
CA THR A 120 -6.99 0.86 -2.49
C THR A 120 -8.31 1.45 -2.98
N GLU A 121 -8.61 2.71 -2.68
CA GLU A 121 -9.72 3.44 -3.30
C GLU A 121 -9.50 3.59 -4.82
N ALA A 122 -8.28 3.99 -5.22
CA ALA A 122 -7.91 4.01 -6.64
C ALA A 122 -8.02 2.60 -7.29
N LEU A 123 -7.72 1.53 -6.54
CA LEU A 123 -7.89 0.16 -7.01
C LEU A 123 -9.36 -0.22 -7.18
N GLN A 124 -10.25 0.13 -6.24
CA GLN A 124 -11.70 -0.09 -6.37
C GLN A 124 -12.24 0.62 -7.62
N ALA A 125 -11.85 1.87 -7.84
CA ALA A 125 -12.23 2.62 -9.02
C ALA A 125 -11.71 1.96 -10.31
N GLY A 126 -10.48 1.42 -10.29
CA GLY A 126 -9.88 0.71 -11.42
C GLY A 126 -10.63 -0.58 -11.76
N ILE A 127 -11.01 -1.34 -10.72
CA ILE A 127 -11.86 -2.53 -10.84
C ILE A 127 -13.21 -2.18 -11.45
N ALA A 128 -13.85 -1.09 -11.03
CA ALA A 128 -15.13 -0.67 -11.57
C ALA A 128 -15.02 -0.19 -13.03
N LEU A 129 -14.00 0.60 -13.37
CA LEU A 129 -13.79 1.12 -14.73
C LEU A 129 -13.53 0.00 -15.75
N VAL A 130 -12.70 -0.97 -15.38
CA VAL A 130 -12.42 -2.14 -16.22
C VAL A 130 -13.60 -3.12 -16.20
N GLY A 131 -14.22 -3.30 -15.04
CA GLY A 131 -15.34 -4.21 -14.82
C GLY A 131 -16.64 -3.81 -15.49
N SER A 132 -16.85 -2.52 -15.76
CA SER A 132 -17.99 -2.01 -16.51
C SER A 132 -17.81 -2.12 -18.03
N GLY A 133 -16.58 -2.37 -18.50
CA GLY A 133 -16.23 -2.36 -19.92
C GLY A 133 -15.93 -0.97 -20.50
N MET A 134 -15.86 0.08 -19.66
CA MET A 134 -15.49 1.43 -20.12
C MET A 134 -14.02 1.54 -20.55
N ALA A 135 -13.17 0.64 -20.06
CA ALA A 135 -11.75 0.56 -20.42
C ALA A 135 -11.25 -0.88 -20.32
N ASP A 136 -10.15 -1.21 -21.00
CA ASP A 136 -9.48 -2.49 -20.82
C ASP A 136 -8.48 -2.49 -19.68
N TYR A 137 -7.77 -1.37 -19.45
CA TYR A 137 -6.76 -1.31 -18.40
C TYR A 137 -6.82 0.00 -17.59
N ALA A 138 -6.60 -0.13 -16.29
CA ALA A 138 -6.48 0.97 -15.35
C ALA A 138 -5.32 0.72 -14.39
N MET A 139 -4.53 1.75 -14.10
CA MET A 139 -3.45 1.70 -13.13
C MET A 139 -3.86 2.40 -11.84
N ALA A 140 -3.70 1.71 -10.73
CA ALA A 140 -3.87 2.23 -9.37
C ALA A 140 -2.55 2.11 -8.60
N ILE A 141 -2.11 3.21 -8.01
CA ILE A 141 -0.86 3.30 -7.27
C ILE A 141 -1.16 3.74 -5.84
N GLY A 142 -0.60 3.05 -4.85
CA GLY A 142 -0.53 3.52 -3.46
C GLY A 142 0.93 3.76 -3.11
N MET A 143 1.29 5.01 -2.84
CA MET A 143 2.69 5.40 -2.63
C MET A 143 2.77 6.55 -1.64
N ASP A 144 3.73 6.49 -0.72
CA ASP A 144 3.92 7.58 0.24
C ASP A 144 5.37 7.76 0.66
N THR A 145 5.69 8.99 1.02
CA THR A 145 6.80 9.35 1.89
C THR A 145 6.25 9.81 3.24
N ALA A 146 5.86 8.85 4.09
CA ALA A 146 5.17 9.14 5.34
C ALA A 146 5.93 10.13 6.23
N GLN A 147 5.16 10.91 7.00
CA GLN A 147 5.67 11.98 7.85
C GLN A 147 5.44 11.64 9.32
N GLY A 148 6.52 11.59 10.10
CA GLY A 148 6.46 11.42 11.56
C GLY A 148 7.13 12.61 12.23
N ARG A 149 6.43 13.26 13.17
CA ARG A 149 6.94 14.40 13.94
C ARG A 149 8.17 13.97 14.76
N PRO A 150 9.28 14.74 14.76
CA PRO A 150 10.42 14.45 15.62
C PRO A 150 10.00 14.28 17.09
N GLY A 151 10.39 13.16 17.70
CA GLY A 151 10.08 12.83 19.10
C GLY A 151 8.71 12.18 19.32
N ASP A 152 7.90 12.02 18.27
CA ASP A 152 6.62 11.30 18.34
C ASP A 152 6.77 9.79 18.03
N ALA A 153 5.85 8.97 18.52
CA ALA A 153 5.84 7.53 18.27
C ALA A 153 5.76 7.17 16.77
N LEU A 154 5.07 7.99 15.96
CA LEU A 154 5.01 7.84 14.50
C LEU A 154 6.37 8.05 13.84
N GLU A 155 7.32 8.74 14.48
CA GLU A 155 8.67 8.87 13.94
C GLU A 155 9.33 7.50 13.78
N TYR A 156 9.04 6.53 14.63
CA TYR A 156 9.58 5.18 14.46
C TYR A 156 9.04 4.51 13.22
N THR A 157 7.75 4.65 12.92
CA THR A 157 7.08 3.84 11.90
C THR A 157 6.89 4.52 10.55
N ALA A 158 6.87 5.86 10.47
CA ALA A 158 6.62 6.58 9.22
C ALA A 158 7.72 6.36 8.17
N GLY A 159 7.52 5.39 7.29
CA GLY A 159 8.44 4.94 6.23
C GLY A 159 8.02 5.41 4.84
N ALA A 160 8.74 4.96 3.81
CA ALA A 160 8.46 5.34 2.43
C ALA A 160 8.47 4.14 1.48
N GLY A 161 7.61 4.20 0.47
CA GLY A 161 7.46 3.16 -0.53
C GLY A 161 6.00 2.86 -0.82
N GLY A 162 5.77 1.80 -1.60
CA GLY A 162 4.43 1.43 -2.04
C GLY A 162 4.43 0.56 -3.27
N ALA A 163 3.29 0.51 -3.95
CA ALA A 163 3.08 -0.37 -5.09
C ALA A 163 2.10 0.21 -6.12
N ALA A 164 2.25 -0.26 -7.36
CA ALA A 164 1.36 -0.02 -8.49
C ALA A 164 0.74 -1.33 -8.95
N TYR A 165 -0.55 -1.30 -9.28
CA TYR A 165 -1.29 -2.39 -9.88
C TYR A 165 -1.93 -1.95 -11.18
N ILE A 166 -1.87 -2.80 -12.19
CA ILE A 166 -2.66 -2.64 -13.42
C ILE A 166 -3.79 -3.66 -13.35
N VAL A 167 -5.01 -3.15 -13.33
CA VAL A 167 -6.24 -3.93 -13.44
C VAL A 167 -6.54 -4.15 -14.92
N GLY A 168 -6.94 -5.36 -15.27
CA GLY A 168 -7.36 -5.71 -16.62
C GLY A 168 -8.32 -6.91 -16.63
N PRO A 169 -8.69 -7.40 -17.82
CA PRO A 169 -9.59 -8.55 -17.96
C PRO A 169 -9.05 -9.81 -17.27
N ALA A 170 -9.92 -10.63 -16.70
CA ALA A 170 -9.56 -11.81 -15.93
C ALA A 170 -8.69 -12.81 -16.73
N GLU A 171 -8.94 -12.96 -18.02
CA GLU A 171 -8.19 -13.84 -18.92
C GLU A 171 -6.71 -13.49 -19.03
N ASN A 172 -6.34 -12.23 -18.74
CA ASN A 172 -4.96 -11.74 -18.76
C ASN A 172 -4.35 -11.55 -17.37
N SER A 173 -5.12 -11.84 -16.32
CA SER A 173 -4.77 -11.52 -14.94
C SER A 173 -3.81 -12.54 -14.33
N LEU A 174 -2.84 -12.05 -13.56
CA LEU A 174 -1.96 -12.82 -12.68
C LEU A 174 -2.70 -13.27 -11.42
N ALA A 175 -3.69 -12.48 -10.99
CA ALA A 175 -4.60 -12.79 -9.92
C ALA A 175 -5.98 -12.20 -10.21
N ILE A 176 -7.01 -13.05 -10.24
CA ILE A 176 -8.40 -12.68 -10.56
C ILE A 176 -9.09 -12.22 -9.28
N LEU A 177 -9.87 -11.13 -9.36
CA LEU A 177 -10.70 -10.67 -8.25
C LEU A 177 -11.94 -11.56 -8.11
N GLU A 178 -12.17 -12.13 -6.93
CA GLU A 178 -13.43 -12.83 -6.63
C GLU A 178 -14.53 -11.84 -6.17
N ALA A 179 -14.17 -10.90 -5.30
CA ALA A 179 -15.01 -9.78 -4.85
C ALA A 179 -14.20 -8.77 -4.04
N SER A 180 -14.80 -7.60 -3.81
CA SER A 180 -14.33 -6.63 -2.83
C SER A 180 -15.44 -6.17 -1.88
N TYR A 181 -15.06 -5.54 -0.78
CA TYR A 181 -15.97 -4.99 0.23
C TYR A 181 -15.33 -3.77 0.88
N SER A 182 -16.12 -2.76 1.22
CA SER A 182 -15.63 -1.54 1.88
C SER A 182 -16.50 -1.20 3.09
N TYR A 183 -15.87 -0.78 4.17
CA TYR A 183 -16.52 -0.30 5.39
C TYR A 183 -15.95 1.08 5.75
N VAL A 184 -16.83 2.05 6.00
CA VAL A 184 -16.44 3.45 6.22
C VAL A 184 -17.34 4.08 7.28
N THR A 185 -16.75 4.85 8.19
CA THR A 185 -17.46 5.72 9.13
C THR A 185 -16.71 7.06 9.27
N ASP A 186 -17.32 8.06 9.89
CA ASP A 186 -16.60 9.27 10.31
C ASP A 186 -15.98 9.02 11.70
N THR A 187 -14.66 8.82 11.74
CA THR A 187 -13.89 8.53 12.94
C THR A 187 -12.64 9.43 12.98
N PRO A 188 -12.56 10.41 13.89
CA PRO A 188 -11.47 11.40 13.90
C PRO A 188 -10.22 10.88 14.64
N ASP A 189 -9.64 9.77 14.18
CA ASP A 189 -8.52 9.10 14.85
C ASP A 189 -7.15 9.65 14.48
N PHE A 190 -6.94 10.03 13.23
CA PHE A 190 -5.72 10.63 12.71
C PHE A 190 -6.06 11.56 11.54
N PHE A 191 -5.45 12.75 11.52
CA PHE A 191 -5.68 13.75 10.47
C PHE A 191 -4.49 14.71 10.37
N ARG A 192 -4.36 15.39 9.23
CA ARG A 192 -3.43 16.51 9.04
C ARG A 192 -4.23 17.71 8.51
N ARG A 193 -4.21 18.81 9.26
CA ARG A 193 -4.80 20.08 8.82
C ARG A 193 -3.96 20.69 7.69
N GLU A 194 -4.61 21.45 6.82
CA GLU A 194 -3.92 22.26 5.81
C GLU A 194 -2.82 23.12 6.45
N HIS A 195 -1.70 23.29 5.75
CA HIS A 195 -0.47 23.96 6.19
C HIS A 195 0.30 23.33 7.37
N MET A 196 -0.23 22.31 8.03
CA MET A 196 0.51 21.58 9.06
C MET A 196 1.44 20.56 8.41
N HIS A 197 2.72 20.59 8.79
CA HIS A 197 3.70 19.66 8.24
C HIS A 197 3.56 18.23 8.80
N TYR A 198 3.12 18.10 10.05
CA TYR A 198 2.93 16.79 10.71
C TYR A 198 1.46 16.58 11.07
N PRO A 199 0.98 15.31 11.04
CA PRO A 199 -0.37 14.96 11.46
C PRO A 199 -0.55 15.02 12.98
N GLU A 200 -1.81 14.97 13.41
CA GLU A 200 -2.26 14.77 14.79
C GLU A 200 -3.04 13.44 14.90
N HIS A 201 -3.06 12.85 16.10
CA HIS A 201 -3.76 11.59 16.35
C HIS A 201 -4.31 11.44 17.76
N GLY A 202 -5.40 10.68 17.88
CA GLY A 202 -6.07 10.33 19.13
C GLY A 202 -5.34 9.28 19.99
N ASN A 203 -4.06 9.01 19.72
CA ASN A 203 -3.23 8.05 20.47
C ASN A 203 -3.87 6.67 20.53
N ARG A 204 -4.34 6.22 21.70
CA ARG A 204 -5.00 4.91 21.87
C ARG A 204 -6.28 4.78 21.05
N PHE A 205 -6.91 5.90 20.68
CA PHE A 205 -8.12 5.92 19.86
C PHE A 205 -7.89 5.42 18.43
N THR A 206 -6.65 5.43 17.93
CA THR A 206 -6.31 4.85 16.61
C THR A 206 -6.36 3.32 16.59
N GLY A 207 -6.39 2.68 17.77
CA GLY A 207 -6.42 1.23 17.93
C GLY A 207 -7.82 0.63 17.75
N GLU A 208 -8.47 0.31 18.88
CA GLU A 208 -9.76 -0.42 18.89
C GLU A 208 -10.88 0.33 18.13
N PRO A 209 -11.17 1.61 18.42
CA PRO A 209 -12.30 2.31 17.79
C PRO A 209 -12.13 2.61 16.30
N ALA A 210 -10.90 2.59 15.78
CA ALA A 210 -10.59 2.96 14.41
C ALA A 210 -10.00 1.77 13.64
N TYR A 211 -8.70 1.49 13.78
CA TYR A 211 -8.03 0.45 13.01
C TYR A 211 -8.70 -0.93 13.16
N PHE A 212 -8.92 -1.42 14.38
CA PHE A 212 -9.45 -2.77 14.57
C PHE A 212 -10.92 -2.84 14.17
N ASP A 213 -11.75 -1.88 14.58
CA ASP A 213 -13.16 -1.87 14.19
C ASP A 213 -13.32 -1.95 12.67
N HIS A 214 -12.65 -1.08 11.91
CA HIS A 214 -12.82 -1.00 10.46
C HIS A 214 -12.16 -2.18 9.73
N THR A 215 -10.96 -2.59 10.14
CA THR A 215 -10.26 -3.72 9.51
C THR A 215 -11.02 -5.03 9.72
N LEU A 216 -11.55 -5.25 10.93
CA LEU A 216 -12.30 -6.46 11.26
C LEU A 216 -13.65 -6.47 10.53
N HIS A 217 -14.39 -5.36 10.51
CA HIS A 217 -15.64 -5.26 9.75
C HIS A 217 -15.42 -5.41 8.24
N GLY A 218 -14.38 -4.78 7.68
CA GLY A 218 -14.01 -4.89 6.28
C GLY A 218 -13.70 -6.33 5.87
N ALA A 219 -12.84 -7.00 6.63
CA ALA A 219 -12.46 -8.39 6.37
C ALA A 219 -13.64 -9.36 6.59
N ARG A 220 -14.39 -9.25 7.70
CA ARG A 220 -15.56 -10.11 7.97
C ARG A 220 -16.64 -9.93 6.92
N GLY A 221 -16.95 -8.70 6.52
CA GLY A 221 -17.95 -8.41 5.49
C GLY A 221 -17.63 -9.09 4.16
N LEU A 222 -16.36 -9.09 3.75
CA LEU A 222 -15.91 -9.83 2.57
C LEU A 222 -16.02 -11.35 2.74
N LEU A 223 -15.50 -11.89 3.86
CA LEU A 223 -15.51 -13.33 4.14
C LEU A 223 -16.94 -13.89 4.18
N GLU A 224 -17.83 -13.23 4.92
CA GLU A 224 -19.24 -13.61 5.02
C GLU A 224 -19.94 -13.51 3.67
N GLY A 225 -19.72 -12.44 2.91
CA GLY A 225 -20.34 -12.26 1.61
C GLY A 225 -19.85 -13.24 0.53
N LEU A 226 -18.66 -13.82 0.70
CA LEU A 226 -18.14 -14.91 -0.14
C LEU A 226 -18.46 -16.31 0.42
N GLY A 227 -18.92 -16.41 1.67
CA GLY A 227 -19.10 -17.69 2.37
C GLY A 227 -17.77 -18.39 2.69
N TYR A 228 -16.68 -17.64 2.86
CA TYR A 228 -15.35 -18.16 3.18
C TYR A 228 -14.99 -17.99 4.65
N GLN A 229 -13.99 -18.76 5.05
CA GLN A 229 -13.33 -18.73 6.34
C GLN A 229 -11.85 -18.36 6.16
N PRO A 230 -11.16 -17.87 7.20
CA PRO A 230 -9.73 -17.55 7.12
C PRO A 230 -8.84 -18.68 6.59
N LYS A 231 -9.20 -19.94 6.87
CA LYS A 231 -8.48 -21.13 6.38
C LYS A 231 -8.59 -21.37 4.87
N ASP A 232 -9.53 -20.71 4.19
CA ASP A 232 -9.73 -20.85 2.74
C ASP A 232 -8.78 -19.93 1.94
N PHE A 233 -7.96 -19.15 2.63
CA PHE A 233 -6.97 -18.24 2.06
C PHE A 233 -5.57 -18.78 2.32
N THR A 234 -4.70 -18.75 1.31
CA THR A 234 -3.28 -19.08 1.50
C THR A 234 -2.56 -17.94 2.22
N PHE A 235 -2.88 -16.70 1.85
CA PHE A 235 -2.22 -15.50 2.38
C PHE A 235 -3.22 -14.44 2.79
N ALA A 236 -2.86 -13.64 3.80
CA ALA A 236 -3.62 -12.47 4.19
C ALA A 236 -2.69 -11.28 4.47
N ILE A 237 -3.08 -10.10 3.99
CA ILE A 237 -2.36 -8.86 4.19
C ILE A 237 -3.34 -7.88 4.83
N PHE A 238 -2.91 -7.27 5.93
CA PHE A 238 -3.63 -6.21 6.61
C PHE A 238 -2.82 -4.92 6.53
N HIS A 239 -3.47 -3.75 6.61
CA HIS A 239 -2.75 -2.50 6.77
C HIS A 239 -1.84 -2.59 8.00
N GLN A 240 -0.62 -2.07 7.89
CA GLN A 240 0.46 -2.42 8.80
C GLN A 240 1.16 -1.18 9.37
N PRO A 241 0.48 -0.43 10.26
CA PRO A 241 1.05 0.80 10.86
C PRO A 241 2.24 0.51 11.77
N ASN A 242 2.34 -0.74 12.24
CA ASN A 242 3.45 -1.35 12.96
C ASN A 242 3.33 -2.88 12.78
N VAL A 243 4.16 -3.67 13.47
CA VAL A 243 4.10 -5.14 13.39
C VAL A 243 2.93 -5.73 14.20
N LYS A 244 2.56 -5.08 15.30
CA LYS A 244 1.59 -5.58 16.28
C LYS A 244 0.16 -5.56 15.76
N PHE A 245 -0.28 -4.45 15.18
CA PHE A 245 -1.66 -4.23 14.73
C PHE A 245 -2.14 -5.25 13.68
N PRO A 246 -1.46 -5.46 12.55
CA PRO A 246 -1.85 -6.47 11.57
C PRO A 246 -1.81 -7.89 12.15
N THR A 247 -0.84 -8.18 13.01
CA THR A 247 -0.74 -9.49 13.70
C THR A 247 -1.94 -9.73 14.63
N THR A 248 -2.36 -8.70 15.37
CA THR A 248 -3.52 -8.77 16.26
C THR A 248 -4.81 -8.91 15.46
N ALA A 249 -5.01 -8.11 14.40
CA ALA A 249 -6.19 -8.21 13.54
C ALA A 249 -6.31 -9.60 12.88
N ALA A 250 -5.22 -10.10 12.31
CA ALA A 250 -5.13 -11.45 11.76
C ALA A 250 -5.56 -12.51 12.77
N LYS A 251 -5.01 -12.46 13.99
CA LYS A 251 -5.35 -13.40 15.07
C LYS A 251 -6.82 -13.31 15.46
N GLN A 252 -7.39 -12.11 15.58
CA GLN A 252 -8.81 -11.93 15.93
C GLN A 252 -9.77 -12.43 14.84
N LEU A 253 -9.35 -12.38 13.57
CA LEU A 253 -10.10 -12.93 12.45
C LEU A 253 -9.93 -14.45 12.30
N GLY A 254 -8.88 -15.04 12.86
CA GLY A 254 -8.59 -16.47 12.79
C GLY A 254 -7.53 -16.86 11.75
N PHE A 255 -6.75 -15.91 11.24
CA PHE A 255 -5.59 -16.18 10.39
C PHE A 255 -4.37 -16.57 11.24
N THR A 256 -3.51 -17.43 10.68
CA THR A 256 -2.25 -17.85 11.30
C THR A 256 -1.11 -16.88 11.00
N LYS A 257 0.00 -17.01 11.74
CA LYS A 257 1.21 -16.20 11.51
C LYS A 257 1.81 -16.47 10.13
N GLU A 258 1.74 -17.71 9.68
CA GLU A 258 2.30 -18.18 8.42
C GLU A 258 1.56 -17.55 7.23
N GLN A 259 0.24 -17.38 7.32
CA GLN A 259 -0.58 -16.74 6.28
C GLN A 259 -0.22 -15.25 6.10
N ILE A 260 0.20 -14.55 7.17
CA ILE A 260 0.49 -13.11 7.11
C ILE A 260 1.98 -12.78 6.95
N ALA A 261 2.88 -13.70 7.34
CA ALA A 261 4.31 -13.44 7.39
C ALA A 261 4.92 -12.91 6.07
N PRO A 262 4.53 -13.40 4.88
CA PRO A 262 5.12 -12.90 3.63
C PRO A 262 4.74 -11.46 3.29
N GLY A 263 3.56 -11.00 3.70
CA GLY A 263 3.06 -9.64 3.45
C GLY A 263 3.36 -8.64 4.56
N LEU A 264 3.85 -9.11 5.72
CA LEU A 264 4.18 -8.27 6.87
C LEU A 264 5.58 -7.66 6.73
N LEU A 265 5.63 -6.44 6.22
CA LEU A 265 6.85 -5.70 5.88
C LEU A 265 7.13 -4.52 6.82
N SER A 266 6.15 -4.07 7.61
CA SER A 266 6.27 -2.85 8.44
C SER A 266 7.45 -2.88 9.41
N GLY A 267 7.84 -4.07 9.88
CA GLY A 267 9.04 -4.24 10.71
C GLY A 267 10.36 -3.88 10.00
N LYS A 268 10.42 -3.95 8.66
CA LYS A 268 11.64 -3.80 7.84
C LYS A 268 11.65 -2.53 6.99
N ILE A 269 10.47 -1.95 6.71
CA ILE A 269 10.36 -0.77 5.85
C ILE A 269 9.51 0.34 6.47
N GLY A 270 8.93 0.12 7.66
CA GLY A 270 7.97 1.02 8.27
C GLY A 270 6.58 0.96 7.63
N ASN A 271 5.69 1.80 8.14
CA ASN A 271 4.39 2.07 7.56
C ASN A 271 4.56 2.97 6.33
N THR A 272 4.29 2.41 5.15
CA THR A 272 4.29 3.13 3.87
C THR A 272 2.91 3.65 3.49
N TYR A 273 2.06 3.89 4.49
CA TYR A 273 0.78 4.61 4.38
C TYR A 273 -0.11 4.02 3.29
N SER A 274 -0.46 4.78 2.24
CA SER A 274 -1.33 4.34 1.13
C SER A 274 -0.78 3.12 0.39
N GLY A 275 0.53 2.90 0.47
CA GLY A 275 1.21 1.74 -0.11
C GLY A 275 1.28 0.52 0.80
N ALA A 276 0.91 0.60 2.09
CA ALA A 276 1.29 -0.41 3.09
C ALA A 276 0.63 -1.79 2.90
N ALA A 277 -0.68 -1.85 2.65
CA ALA A 277 -1.35 -3.12 2.31
C ALA A 277 -0.96 -3.58 0.89
N MET A 278 -0.83 -2.62 -0.04
CA MET A 278 -0.52 -2.92 -1.42
C MET A 278 0.88 -3.53 -1.58
N ILE A 279 1.91 -2.99 -0.93
CA ILE A 279 3.28 -3.53 -1.02
C ILE A 279 3.45 -4.88 -0.31
N GLY A 280 2.66 -5.13 0.74
CA GLY A 280 2.58 -6.48 1.34
C GLY A 280 2.06 -7.50 0.32
N THR A 281 1.03 -7.12 -0.44
CA THR A 281 0.47 -7.98 -1.50
C THR A 281 1.46 -8.24 -2.65
N THR A 282 2.32 -7.28 -3.02
CA THR A 282 3.37 -7.55 -4.03
C THR A 282 4.39 -8.57 -3.53
N ALA A 283 4.77 -8.53 -2.25
CA ALA A 283 5.67 -9.54 -1.66
C ALA A 283 5.03 -10.94 -1.64
N VAL A 284 3.72 -11.03 -1.43
CA VAL A 284 2.97 -12.28 -1.57
C VAL A 284 2.96 -12.76 -3.03
N LEU A 285 2.65 -11.89 -4.00
CA LEU A 285 2.63 -12.25 -5.43
C LEU A 285 4.00 -12.69 -5.98
N ASP A 286 5.10 -12.26 -5.34
CA ASP A 286 6.46 -12.70 -5.66
C ASP A 286 6.73 -14.18 -5.28
N ILE A 287 5.90 -14.80 -4.45
CA ILE A 287 6.07 -16.18 -3.97
C ILE A 287 4.86 -17.09 -4.17
N ALA A 288 3.66 -16.53 -4.38
CA ALA A 288 2.42 -17.28 -4.50
C ALA A 288 2.45 -18.31 -5.64
N LYS A 289 1.54 -19.27 -5.62
CA LYS A 289 1.39 -20.31 -6.65
C LYS A 289 0.01 -20.18 -7.28
N PRO A 290 -0.17 -20.66 -8.53
CA PRO A 290 -1.49 -20.74 -9.12
C PRO A 290 -2.46 -21.48 -8.19
N GLY A 291 -3.68 -20.95 -8.05
CA GLY A 291 -4.70 -21.44 -7.12
C GLY A 291 -4.60 -20.86 -5.71
N ASP A 292 -3.50 -20.20 -5.33
CA ASP A 292 -3.44 -19.53 -4.02
C ASP A 292 -4.47 -18.40 -3.94
N ARG A 293 -5.21 -18.37 -2.84
CA ARG A 293 -6.16 -17.29 -2.54
C ARG A 293 -5.53 -16.28 -1.57
N ILE A 294 -5.68 -15.00 -1.87
CA ILE A 294 -5.05 -13.89 -1.16
C ILE A 294 -6.13 -12.93 -0.68
N LEU A 295 -6.14 -12.64 0.63
CA LEU A 295 -6.89 -11.54 1.22
C LEU A 295 -5.99 -10.31 1.30
N MET A 296 -6.44 -9.18 0.78
CA MET A 296 -5.85 -7.87 1.07
C MET A 296 -6.89 -7.00 1.77
N CYS A 297 -6.59 -6.52 2.97
CA CYS A 297 -7.46 -5.63 3.73
C CYS A 297 -6.69 -4.36 4.16
N SER A 298 -7.02 -3.21 3.56
CA SER A 298 -6.45 -1.92 3.91
C SER A 298 -7.20 -1.25 5.07
N PHE A 299 -6.61 -0.19 5.60
CA PHE A 299 -7.22 0.73 6.55
C PHE A 299 -6.67 2.12 6.25
N GLY A 300 -7.50 3.13 6.37
CA GLY A 300 -7.11 4.53 6.39
C GLY A 300 -7.93 5.24 7.45
N SER A 301 -7.26 6.09 8.22
CA SER A 301 -7.89 6.93 9.25
C SER A 301 -8.90 7.92 8.66
N GLY A 302 -9.86 8.35 9.49
CA GLY A 302 -10.98 9.20 9.08
C GLY A 302 -12.40 8.59 9.09
N ALA A 303 -12.70 7.30 9.00
CA ALA A 303 -11.87 6.11 8.78
C ALA A 303 -12.58 5.08 7.89
N GLY A 304 -11.82 4.18 7.28
CA GLY A 304 -12.36 3.14 6.41
C GLY A 304 -11.38 2.03 6.07
N SER A 305 -11.91 0.92 5.58
CA SER A 305 -11.17 -0.27 5.14
C SER A 305 -11.73 -0.80 3.83
N ASP A 306 -10.84 -1.19 2.90
CA ASP A 306 -11.20 -2.01 1.75
C ASP A 306 -10.65 -3.42 1.91
N ALA A 307 -11.47 -4.42 1.63
CA ALA A 307 -11.08 -5.82 1.59
C ALA A 307 -11.26 -6.39 0.18
N PHE A 308 -10.30 -7.18 -0.30
CA PHE A 308 -10.31 -7.81 -1.61
C PHE A 308 -9.92 -9.29 -1.48
N SER A 309 -10.61 -10.15 -2.23
CA SER A 309 -10.22 -11.56 -2.42
C SER A 309 -9.70 -11.75 -3.83
N PHE A 310 -8.48 -12.25 -3.96
CA PHE A 310 -7.86 -12.58 -5.24
C PHE A 310 -7.48 -14.06 -5.30
N VAL A 311 -7.59 -14.66 -6.49
CA VAL A 311 -7.09 -16.02 -6.78
C VAL A 311 -6.00 -15.94 -7.84
N VAL A 312 -4.81 -16.44 -7.51
CA VAL A 312 -3.63 -16.42 -8.38
C VAL A 312 -3.81 -17.38 -9.56
N THR A 313 -3.42 -16.95 -10.75
CA THR A 313 -3.52 -17.72 -11.99
C THR A 313 -2.16 -18.26 -12.44
N ASP A 314 -2.14 -19.12 -13.45
CA ASP A 314 -0.91 -19.65 -14.04
C ASP A 314 -0.01 -18.57 -14.65
N LYS A 315 -0.58 -17.43 -15.09
CA LYS A 315 0.18 -16.32 -15.70
C LYS A 315 1.20 -15.70 -14.76
N ILE A 316 1.04 -15.87 -13.44
CA ILE A 316 2.02 -15.39 -12.47
C ILE A 316 3.40 -16.01 -12.71
N VAL A 317 3.46 -17.27 -13.17
CA VAL A 317 4.73 -18.00 -13.36
C VAL A 317 5.57 -17.36 -14.46
N GLU A 318 4.92 -16.91 -15.54
CA GLU A 318 5.57 -16.33 -16.72
C GLU A 318 6.05 -14.89 -16.48
N ARG A 319 5.28 -14.11 -15.72
CA ARG A 319 5.44 -12.65 -15.65
C ARG A 319 6.06 -12.14 -14.36
N ARG A 320 6.05 -12.92 -13.27
CA ARG A 320 6.60 -12.52 -11.96
C ARG A 320 8.05 -12.00 -12.04
N ALA A 321 8.90 -12.68 -12.80
CA ALA A 321 10.33 -12.39 -12.88
C ALA A 321 10.69 -11.24 -13.85
N LYS A 322 9.72 -10.65 -14.57
CA LYS A 322 9.97 -9.60 -15.57
C LYS A 322 10.34 -8.23 -14.97
N ALA A 323 10.20 -8.08 -13.65
CA ALA A 323 10.61 -6.90 -12.92
C ALA A 323 11.17 -7.29 -11.54
N ALA A 324 11.79 -6.31 -10.87
CA ALA A 324 12.36 -6.52 -9.54
C ALA A 324 11.30 -7.00 -8.54
N LYS A 325 11.66 -7.99 -7.72
CA LYS A 325 10.82 -8.47 -6.62
C LYS A 325 10.84 -7.47 -5.47
N THR A 326 9.77 -7.44 -4.69
CA THR A 326 9.62 -6.59 -3.50
C THR A 326 10.79 -6.80 -2.53
N MET A 327 11.15 -8.06 -2.26
CA MET A 327 12.26 -8.38 -1.35
C MET A 327 13.64 -7.97 -1.88
N TRP A 328 13.81 -7.74 -3.19
CA TRP A 328 15.03 -7.16 -3.72
C TRP A 328 15.18 -5.69 -3.30
N TYR A 329 14.09 -4.92 -3.35
CA TYR A 329 14.06 -3.53 -2.85
C TYR A 329 14.30 -3.46 -1.34
N VAL A 330 13.80 -4.43 -0.57
CA VAL A 330 14.05 -4.53 0.87
C VAL A 330 15.52 -4.87 1.15
N ALA A 331 16.09 -5.81 0.39
CA ALA A 331 17.45 -6.31 0.62
C ALA A 331 18.57 -5.36 0.20
N ARG A 332 18.34 -4.49 -0.80
CA ARG A 332 19.34 -3.50 -1.27
C ARG A 332 19.57 -2.33 -0.29
N ARG A 333 19.16 -2.48 0.98
CA ARG A 333 19.16 -1.43 1.97
C ARG A 333 20.54 -0.87 2.27
N GLU A 334 20.59 0.42 2.58
CA GLU A 334 21.76 1.11 3.11
C GLU A 334 21.38 1.85 4.39
N GLN A 335 22.05 1.54 5.50
CA GLN A 335 21.75 2.14 6.79
C GLN A 335 22.28 3.57 6.87
N ILE A 336 21.49 4.47 7.43
CA ILE A 336 21.85 5.86 7.75
C ILE A 336 21.60 6.14 9.23
N ASP A 337 22.27 7.17 9.76
CA ASP A 337 22.06 7.65 11.13
C ASP A 337 20.92 8.69 11.20
N TYR A 338 20.61 9.13 12.43
CA TYR A 338 19.56 10.14 12.63
C TYR A 338 19.90 11.49 11.99
N ALA A 339 21.18 11.88 11.90
CA ALA A 339 21.57 13.17 11.33
C ALA A 339 21.29 13.22 9.82
N LEU A 340 21.69 12.17 9.08
CA LEU A 340 21.37 12.02 7.67
C LEU A 340 19.86 11.87 7.45
N TYR A 341 19.18 11.10 8.29
CA TYR A 341 17.72 10.98 8.24
C TYR A 341 17.02 12.34 8.40
N ALA A 342 17.39 13.11 9.42
CA ALA A 342 16.81 14.42 9.68
C ALA A 342 17.10 15.39 8.53
N ARG A 343 18.31 15.34 7.94
CA ARG A 343 18.66 16.11 6.74
C ARG A 343 17.80 15.71 5.54
N TYR A 344 17.69 14.42 5.23
CA TYR A 344 16.96 13.93 4.05
C TYR A 344 15.47 14.18 4.15
N ARG A 345 14.91 14.18 5.36
CA ARG A 345 13.49 14.45 5.61
C ARG A 345 13.17 15.92 5.89
N GLY A 346 14.14 16.83 5.73
CA GLY A 346 13.92 18.27 5.95
C GLY A 346 13.48 18.62 7.37
N LYS A 347 13.97 17.87 8.37
CA LYS A 347 13.61 18.03 9.80
C LYS A 347 14.48 19.05 10.54
N LEU A 348 15.55 19.52 9.90
CA LEU A 348 16.45 20.51 10.47
C LEU A 348 15.90 21.90 10.16
N VAL A 349 15.80 22.75 11.19
CA VAL A 349 15.46 24.16 11.01
C VAL A 349 16.66 24.84 10.34
N MET A 350 16.45 25.31 9.11
CA MET A 350 17.42 26.12 8.38
C MET A 350 17.10 27.58 8.68
N ASN A 351 18.03 28.30 9.33
CA ASN A 351 17.89 29.72 9.64
C ASN A 351 17.90 30.60 8.39
#